data_AF-A0A7C6W1Z0-F1
#
_entry.id   AF-A0A7C6W1Z0-F1
#
_cell.length_a   1.000
_cell.length_b   1.000
_cell.length_c   1.000
_cell.angle_alpha   90.00
_cell.angle_beta   90.00
_cell.angle_gamma   90.00
#
_symmetry.space_group_name_H-M   'P 1'
#
loop_
_entity.id
_entity.type
_entity.pdbx_description
1 polymer ?
#
loop_
_entity_poly.entity_id
_entity_poly.type
_entity_poly.pdbx_seq_one_letter_code
_entity_poly.pdbx_strand_id
1 'polypeptide(L)'
;MSWDHQILLFAAAHRSEGLDSFFRAMTWLGSLYVLTPLAVLIAALLLHLQKRWETLLLVVGFGGAALLVHLVKALLARPRPALVEPLIILPTDGSFPSAHTTQIVAFALCVALITRRTWPEWQFTTAMVAVALIAVVAASRVYLQVHYPSDVLGGIALGIAWIALAQKIL
;
A
#
# COMPACT_ATOMS: atom_id res chain seq x y z
N MET A 1 4.30 -27.69 -4.83
CA MET A 1 3.68 -26.49 -4.23
C MET A 1 4.22 -25.25 -4.94
N SER A 2 3.37 -24.27 -5.26
CA SER A 2 3.86 -23.00 -5.85
C SER A 2 4.52 -22.12 -4.79
N TRP A 3 5.35 -21.18 -5.23
CA TRP A 3 6.08 -20.25 -4.35
C TRP A 3 5.13 -19.43 -3.44
N ASP A 4 3.99 -19.00 -3.98
CA ASP A 4 2.91 -18.32 -3.24
C ASP A 4 2.46 -19.15 -2.01
N HIS A 5 2.26 -20.46 -2.20
CA HIS A 5 1.82 -21.35 -1.13
C HIS A 5 2.92 -21.59 -0.10
N GLN A 6 4.17 -21.76 -0.54
CA GLN A 6 5.30 -22.00 0.35
C GLN A 6 5.51 -20.84 1.32
N ILE A 7 5.46 -19.60 0.82
CA ILE A 7 5.63 -18.41 1.66
C ILE A 7 4.44 -18.22 2.62
N LEU A 8 3.20 -18.48 2.16
CA LEU A 8 2.03 -18.42 3.04
C LEU A 8 2.13 -19.42 4.18
N LEU A 9 2.50 -20.66 3.89
CA LEU A 9 2.70 -21.70 4.90
C LEU A 9 3.86 -21.38 5.84
N PHE A 10 4.96 -20.83 5.32
CA PHE A 10 6.06 -20.34 6.14
C PHE A 10 5.58 -19.26 7.11
N ALA A 11 4.82 -18.27 6.64
CA ALA A 11 4.28 -17.22 7.49
C ALA A 11 3.31 -17.76 8.55
N ALA A 12 2.47 -18.73 8.18
CA ALA A 12 1.56 -19.40 9.11
C ALA A 12 2.31 -20.20 10.19
N ALA A 13 3.41 -20.86 9.83
CA ALA A 13 4.24 -21.63 10.77
C ALA A 13 4.96 -20.76 11.80
N HIS A 14 5.14 -19.47 11.54
CA HIS A 14 5.77 -18.49 12.44
C HIS A 14 4.75 -17.60 13.16
N ARG A 15 3.50 -18.06 13.30
CA ARG A 15 2.49 -17.34 14.07
C ARG A 15 2.79 -17.32 15.56
N SER A 16 2.51 -16.19 16.20
CA SER A 16 2.56 -16.02 17.65
C SER A 16 1.65 -14.87 18.06
N GLU A 17 1.14 -14.87 19.30
CA GLU A 17 0.20 -13.82 19.76
C GLU A 17 0.78 -12.40 19.60
N GLY A 18 2.08 -12.23 19.84
CA GLY A 18 2.77 -10.96 19.68
C GLY A 18 2.85 -10.52 18.22
N LEU A 19 3.24 -11.42 17.31
CA LEU A 19 3.32 -11.11 15.88
C LEU A 19 1.94 -10.93 15.24
N ASP A 20 0.95 -11.72 15.66
CA ASP A 20 -0.45 -11.57 15.24
C ASP A 20 -0.98 -10.18 15.59
N SER A 21 -0.79 -9.74 16.84
CA SER A 21 -1.21 -8.42 17.30
C SER A 21 -0.47 -7.31 16.54
N PHE A 22 0.84 -7.47 16.35
CA PHE A 22 1.66 -6.53 15.59
C PHE A 22 1.17 -6.37 14.15
N PHE A 23 0.99 -7.46 13.40
CA PHE A 23 0.58 -7.37 12.00
C PHE A 23 -0.87 -6.95 11.83
N ARG A 24 -1.78 -7.28 12.77
CA ARG A 24 -3.15 -6.74 12.82
C ARG A 24 -3.15 -5.22 13.02
N ALA A 25 -2.20 -4.68 13.77
CA ALA A 25 -2.04 -3.22 13.90
C ALA A 25 -1.42 -2.61 12.63
N MET A 26 -0.30 -3.16 12.15
CA MET A 26 0.46 -2.61 11.03
C MET A 26 -0.32 -2.60 9.72
N THR A 27 -1.23 -3.56 9.50
CA THR A 27 -2.04 -3.56 8.29
C THR A 27 -2.92 -2.31 8.14
N TRP A 28 -3.28 -1.61 9.23
CA TRP A 28 -4.07 -0.38 9.15
C TRP A 28 -3.32 0.75 8.42
N LEU A 29 -1.99 0.74 8.43
CA LEU A 29 -1.18 1.73 7.72
C LEU A 29 -1.35 1.66 6.21
N GLY A 30 -1.81 0.51 5.68
CA GLY A 30 -2.18 0.36 4.27
C GLY A 30 -3.64 0.69 3.95
N SER A 31 -4.45 1.04 4.95
CA SER A 31 -5.90 1.18 4.79
C SER A 31 -6.31 2.60 4.38
N LEU A 32 -7.29 2.73 3.48
CA LEU A 32 -7.89 4.02 3.13
C LEU A 32 -8.51 4.74 4.34
N TYR A 33 -8.93 4.00 5.37
CA TYR A 33 -9.43 4.61 6.63
C TYR A 33 -8.37 5.46 7.34
N VAL A 34 -7.09 5.14 7.17
CA VAL A 34 -5.96 5.89 7.73
C VAL A 34 -5.35 6.83 6.69
N LEU A 35 -5.12 6.33 5.49
CA LEU A 35 -4.40 7.07 4.45
C LEU A 35 -5.21 8.22 3.86
N THR A 36 -6.54 8.10 3.74
CA THR A 36 -7.36 9.17 3.13
C THR A 36 -7.42 10.42 4.02
N PRO A 37 -7.73 10.36 5.32
CA PRO A 37 -7.69 11.53 6.18
C PRO A 37 -6.30 12.19 6.22
N LEU A 38 -5.24 11.38 6.25
CA LEU A 38 -3.87 11.89 6.22
C LEU A 38 -3.53 12.59 4.91
N ALA A 39 -3.93 12.01 3.77
CA ALA A 39 -3.75 12.62 2.46
C ALA A 39 -4.52 13.95 2.34
N VAL A 40 -5.73 14.03 2.89
CA VAL A 40 -6.52 15.28 2.93
C VAL A 40 -5.83 16.34 3.77
N LEU A 41 -5.31 15.98 4.95
CA LEU A 41 -4.57 16.92 5.80
C LEU A 41 -3.30 17.44 5.12
N ILE A 42 -2.52 16.56 4.50
CA ILE A 42 -1.31 16.95 3.75
C ILE A 42 -1.68 17.82 2.54
N ALA A 43 -2.72 17.47 1.79
CA ALA A 43 -3.19 18.28 0.67
C ALA A 43 -3.62 19.67 1.11
N ALA A 44 -4.36 19.80 2.22
CA ALA A 44 -4.76 21.09 2.77
C ALA A 44 -3.55 21.95 3.18
N LEU A 45 -2.55 21.34 3.83
CA LEU A 45 -1.29 22.00 4.17
C LEU A 45 -0.54 22.47 2.90
N LEU A 46 -0.42 21.61 1.88
CA LEU A 46 0.26 21.95 0.63
C LEU A 46 -0.47 23.10 -0.10
N LEU A 47 -1.80 23.11 -0.12
CA LEU A 47 -2.59 24.21 -0.67
C LEU A 47 -2.36 25.51 0.09
N HIS A 48 -2.33 25.45 1.43
CA HIS A 48 -2.01 26.62 2.26
C HIS A 48 -0.62 27.18 1.94
N LEU A 49 0.35 26.31 1.69
CA LEU A 49 1.72 26.65 1.27
C LEU A 49 1.85 26.97 -0.23
N GLN A 50 0.74 27.08 -0.98
CA GLN A 50 0.69 27.34 -2.42
C GLN A 50 1.44 26.30 -3.29
N LYS A 51 1.60 25.07 -2.79
CA LYS A 51 2.26 23.93 -3.45
C LYS A 51 1.27 23.14 -4.31
N ARG A 52 0.78 23.79 -5.38
CA ARG A 52 -0.31 23.26 -6.23
C ARG A 52 0.07 21.96 -6.94
N TRP A 53 1.29 21.86 -7.48
CA TRP A 53 1.75 20.67 -8.18
C TRP A 53 1.87 19.47 -7.23
N GLU A 54 2.41 19.69 -6.03
CA GLU A 54 2.54 18.68 -4.98
C GLU A 54 1.17 18.20 -4.50
N THR A 55 0.20 19.12 -4.39
CA THR A 55 -1.19 18.79 -4.08
C THR A 55 -1.81 17.92 -5.19
N LEU A 56 -1.63 18.30 -6.46
CA LEU A 56 -2.12 17.52 -7.60
C LEU A 56 -1.49 16.13 -7.64
N LEU A 57 -0.19 16.03 -7.39
CA LEU A 57 0.51 14.74 -7.31
C LEU A 57 -0.07 13.85 -6.21
N LEU A 58 -0.40 14.41 -5.04
CA LEU A 58 -1.03 13.63 -3.98
C LEU A 58 -2.45 13.20 -4.36
N VAL A 59 -3.28 14.10 -4.88
CA VAL A 59 -4.68 13.80 -5.23
C VAL A 59 -4.76 12.80 -6.39
N VAL A 60 -4.06 13.07 -7.49
CA VAL A 60 -4.09 12.23 -8.71
C VAL A 60 -3.24 10.98 -8.53
N GLY A 61 -2.07 11.09 -7.91
CA GLY A 61 -1.18 9.96 -7.68
C GLY A 61 -1.77 8.96 -6.69
N PHE A 62 -2.03 9.38 -5.44
CA PHE A 62 -2.58 8.47 -4.43
C PHE A 62 -4.05 8.11 -4.74
N GLY A 63 -4.89 9.10 -5.05
CA GLY A 63 -6.32 8.86 -5.35
C GLY A 63 -6.52 8.00 -6.60
N GLY A 64 -5.72 8.25 -7.65
CA GLY A 64 -5.74 7.44 -8.87
C GLY A 64 -5.29 6.00 -8.65
N ALA A 65 -4.24 5.77 -7.85
CA ALA A 65 -3.80 4.41 -7.51
C ALA A 65 -4.85 3.66 -6.70
N ALA A 66 -5.50 4.34 -5.75
CA ALA A 66 -6.57 3.77 -4.94
C ALA A 66 -7.77 3.36 -5.81
N LEU A 67 -8.16 4.17 -6.81
CA LEU A 67 -9.20 3.81 -7.77
C LEU A 67 -8.76 2.64 -8.67
N LEU A 68 -7.56 2.73 -9.23
CA LEU A 68 -7.04 1.77 -10.20
C LEU A 68 -6.95 0.36 -9.62
N VAL A 69 -6.52 0.20 -8.37
CA VAL A 69 -6.45 -1.13 -7.75
C VAL A 69 -7.82 -1.80 -7.64
N HIS A 70 -8.88 -1.04 -7.33
CA HIS A 70 -10.23 -1.60 -7.25
C HIS A 70 -10.79 -1.95 -8.64
N LEU A 71 -10.46 -1.16 -9.68
CA LEU A 71 -10.80 -1.50 -11.05
C LEU A 71 -10.13 -2.80 -11.51
N VAL A 72 -8.82 -2.94 -11.29
CA VAL A 72 -8.08 -4.15 -11.66
C VAL A 72 -8.60 -5.37 -10.88
N LYS A 73 -8.93 -5.22 -9.60
CA LYS A 73 -9.55 -6.28 -8.79
C LYS A 73 -10.88 -6.74 -9.35
N ALA A 74 -11.75 -5.82 -9.77
CA ALA A 74 -13.05 -6.15 -10.36
C ALA A 74 -12.89 -6.91 -11.69
N LEU A 75 -11.87 -6.58 -12.48
CA LEU A 75 -11.59 -7.23 -13.76
C LEU A 75 -10.99 -8.63 -13.61
N LEU A 76 -10.05 -8.81 -12.68
CA LEU A 76 -9.32 -10.07 -12.54
C LEU A 76 -9.99 -11.06 -11.58
N ALA A 77 -10.76 -10.56 -10.60
CA ALA A 77 -11.56 -11.35 -9.66
C ALA A 77 -10.84 -12.58 -9.07
N ARG A 78 -9.51 -12.48 -8.85
CA ARG A 78 -8.70 -13.60 -8.36
C ARG A 78 -9.22 -14.04 -6.98
N PRO A 79 -9.44 -15.35 -6.73
CA PRO A 79 -9.82 -15.84 -5.41
C PRO A 79 -8.71 -15.62 -4.39
N ARG A 80 -9.09 -15.40 -3.14
CA ARG A 80 -8.15 -15.21 -2.01
C ARG A 80 -7.54 -16.54 -1.56
N PRO A 81 -6.40 -16.52 -0.84
CA PRO A 81 -5.86 -17.71 -0.21
C PRO A 81 -6.88 -18.39 0.70
N ALA A 82 -6.97 -19.72 0.60
CA ALA A 82 -7.83 -20.57 1.43
C ALA A 82 -7.05 -21.72 2.10
N LEU A 83 -5.71 -21.61 2.17
CA LEU A 83 -4.85 -22.66 2.72
C LEU A 83 -4.82 -22.65 4.25
N VAL A 84 -4.91 -21.46 4.83
CA VAL A 84 -4.80 -21.20 6.26
C VAL A 84 -5.82 -20.13 6.60
N GLU A 85 -6.51 -20.28 7.72
CA GLU A 85 -7.50 -19.31 8.18
C GLU A 85 -6.89 -17.90 8.32
N PRO A 86 -7.55 -16.87 7.75
CA PRO A 86 -7.11 -15.49 7.85
C PRO A 86 -7.26 -14.97 9.28
N LEU A 87 -6.36 -14.08 9.68
CA LEU A 87 -6.38 -13.47 11.01
C LEU A 87 -7.29 -12.23 11.09
N ILE A 88 -7.87 -11.82 9.97
CA ILE A 88 -8.79 -10.68 9.88
C ILE A 88 -9.96 -11.03 8.97
N ILE A 89 -11.05 -10.28 9.11
CA ILE A 89 -12.23 -10.44 8.24
C ILE A 89 -11.81 -10.16 6.79
N LEU A 90 -12.14 -11.09 5.90
CA LEU A 90 -11.88 -10.93 4.48
C LEU A 90 -12.92 -10.01 3.84
N PRO A 91 -12.50 -9.06 3.00
CA PRO A 91 -13.42 -8.35 2.13
C PRO A 91 -13.93 -9.28 1.03
N THR A 92 -15.07 -8.92 0.44
CA THR A 92 -15.74 -9.68 -0.62
C THR A 92 -15.11 -9.51 -2.00
N ASP A 93 -14.12 -8.61 -2.13
CA ASP A 93 -13.43 -8.33 -3.39
C ASP A 93 -12.27 -9.30 -3.69
N GLY A 94 -11.83 -9.29 -4.95
CA GLY A 94 -10.73 -10.14 -5.42
C GLY A 94 -9.39 -9.91 -4.69
N SER A 95 -8.52 -10.91 -4.72
CA SER A 95 -7.21 -10.87 -4.05
C SER A 95 -6.18 -10.03 -4.83
N PHE A 96 -6.20 -10.05 -6.16
CA PHE A 96 -5.16 -9.43 -6.97
C PHE A 96 -5.60 -8.09 -7.58
N PRO A 97 -4.76 -7.05 -7.52
CA PRO A 97 -3.58 -6.92 -6.67
C PRO A 97 -3.97 -6.52 -5.23
N SER A 98 -3.00 -6.56 -4.31
CA SER A 98 -3.23 -6.14 -2.91
C SER A 98 -3.51 -4.64 -2.81
N ALA A 99 -4.75 -4.28 -2.48
CA ALA A 99 -5.18 -2.88 -2.33
C ALA A 99 -4.37 -2.13 -1.27
N HIS A 100 -4.18 -2.71 -0.08
CA HIS A 100 -3.40 -2.07 0.98
C HIS A 100 -1.95 -1.82 0.55
N THR A 101 -1.36 -2.76 -0.19
CA THR A 101 0.00 -2.62 -0.69
C THR A 101 0.08 -1.52 -1.76
N THR A 102 -0.84 -1.48 -2.72
CA THR A 102 -0.88 -0.40 -3.72
C THR A 102 -1.09 0.97 -3.08
N GLN A 103 -2.01 1.06 -2.10
CA GLN A 103 -2.35 2.30 -1.42
C GLN A 103 -1.16 2.87 -0.62
N ILE A 104 -0.48 2.04 0.18
CA ILE A 104 0.71 2.51 0.91
C ILE A 104 1.87 2.86 -0.02
N VAL A 105 2.09 2.11 -1.10
CA VAL A 105 3.14 2.41 -2.09
C VAL A 105 2.87 3.75 -2.74
N ALA A 106 1.66 3.98 -3.23
CA ALA A 106 1.29 5.25 -3.86
C ALA A 106 1.42 6.42 -2.89
N PHE A 107 0.87 6.28 -1.68
CA PHE A 107 0.94 7.32 -0.65
C PHE A 107 2.39 7.65 -0.26
N ALA A 108 3.18 6.64 0.08
CA ALA A 108 4.54 6.81 0.55
C ALA A 108 5.46 7.40 -0.55
N LEU A 109 5.28 7.00 -1.80
CA LEU A 109 6.01 7.59 -2.92
C LEU A 109 5.60 9.04 -3.18
N CYS A 110 4.30 9.37 -3.15
CA CYS A 110 3.85 10.77 -3.22
C CYS A 110 4.52 11.62 -2.15
N VAL A 111 4.49 11.18 -0.89
CA VAL A 111 5.12 11.90 0.23
C VAL A 111 6.62 12.05 0.02
N ALA A 112 7.34 10.99 -0.32
CA ALA A 112 8.79 11.06 -0.54
C ALA A 112 9.16 12.03 -1.68
N LEU A 113 8.38 12.05 -2.77
CA LEU A 113 8.60 12.93 -3.91
C LEU A 113 8.29 14.40 -3.59
N ILE A 114 7.20 14.63 -2.86
CA ILE A 114 6.80 15.97 -2.38
C ILE A 114 7.86 16.51 -1.42
N THR A 115 8.32 15.68 -0.46
CA THR A 115 9.39 16.05 0.47
C THR A 115 10.68 16.35 -0.28
N ARG A 116 11.12 15.49 -1.21
CA ARG A 116 12.33 15.74 -1.99
C ARG A 116 12.32 17.10 -2.69
N ARG A 117 11.16 17.56 -3.16
CA ARG A 117 10.99 18.83 -3.86
C ARG A 117 10.84 20.04 -2.92
N THR A 118 10.18 19.85 -1.78
CA THR A 118 9.77 20.95 -0.89
C THR A 118 10.70 21.14 0.30
N TRP A 119 11.22 20.03 0.83
CA TRP A 119 12.08 19.94 2.02
C TRP A 119 13.20 18.90 1.79
N PRO A 120 14.14 19.19 0.87
CA PRO A 120 15.15 18.23 0.40
C PRO A 120 16.06 17.70 1.51
N GLU A 121 16.21 18.42 2.62
CA GLU A 121 16.95 17.99 3.80
C GLU A 121 16.36 16.73 4.46
N TRP A 122 15.05 16.47 4.27
CA TRP A 122 14.35 15.29 4.79
C TRP A 122 14.20 14.15 3.77
N GLN A 123 14.78 14.27 2.57
CA GLN A 123 14.55 13.31 1.48
C GLN A 123 14.99 11.89 1.82
N PHE A 124 16.12 11.73 2.52
CA PHE A 124 16.63 10.41 2.89
C PHE A 124 15.78 9.77 3.98
N THR A 125 15.44 10.54 5.02
CA THR A 125 14.58 10.08 6.11
C THR A 125 13.22 9.65 5.58
N THR A 126 12.59 10.45 4.72
CA THR A 126 11.29 10.11 4.15
C THR A 126 11.34 8.92 3.20
N ALA A 127 12.41 8.76 2.41
CA ALA A 127 12.61 7.57 1.59
C ALA A 127 12.77 6.30 2.44
N MET A 128 13.55 6.35 3.53
CA MET A 128 13.71 5.21 4.44
C MET A 128 12.39 4.84 5.12
N VAL A 129 11.64 5.83 5.61
CA VAL A 129 10.31 5.61 6.21
C VAL A 129 9.35 5.02 5.19
N ALA A 130 9.35 5.50 3.94
CA ALA A 130 8.54 4.96 2.87
C ALA A 130 8.82 3.47 2.63
N VAL A 131 10.10 3.09 2.51
CA VAL A 131 10.50 1.69 2.32
C VAL A 131 10.06 0.83 3.50
N ALA A 132 10.27 1.29 4.74
CA ALA A 132 9.87 0.57 5.94
C ALA A 132 8.35 0.36 6.02
N LEU A 133 7.55 1.39 5.72
CA LEU A 133 6.08 1.32 5.72
C LEU A 133 5.57 0.37 4.64
N ILE A 134 6.13 0.44 3.43
CA ILE A 134 5.76 -0.47 2.34
C ILE A 134 6.07 -1.91 2.74
N ALA A 135 7.27 -2.16 3.28
CA ALA A 135 7.70 -3.50 3.69
C ALA A 135 6.81 -4.09 4.79
N VAL A 136 6.52 -3.32 5.85
CA VAL A 136 5.71 -3.82 6.98
C VAL A 136 4.26 -4.07 6.58
N VAL A 137 3.66 -3.20 5.76
CA VAL A 137 2.31 -3.41 5.25
C VAL A 137 2.29 -4.59 4.31
N ALA A 138 3.23 -4.70 3.35
CA ALA A 138 3.34 -5.83 2.44
C ALA A 138 3.45 -7.17 3.18
N ALA A 139 4.34 -7.24 4.19
CA ALA A 139 4.51 -8.41 5.04
C ALA A 139 3.22 -8.75 5.80
N SER A 140 2.51 -7.75 6.34
CA SER A 140 1.24 -7.96 7.04
C SER A 140 0.20 -8.66 6.17
N ARG A 141 0.13 -8.36 4.87
CA ARG A 141 -0.89 -8.95 3.98
C ARG A 141 -0.69 -10.44 3.75
N VAL A 142 0.57 -10.88 3.67
CA VAL A 142 0.92 -12.29 3.55
C VAL A 142 0.77 -12.99 4.90
N TYR A 143 1.28 -12.37 5.98
CA TYR A 143 1.23 -12.93 7.33
C TYR A 143 -0.20 -13.20 7.81
N LEU A 144 -1.10 -12.24 7.59
CA LEU A 144 -2.52 -12.33 7.94
C LEU A 144 -3.30 -13.30 7.02
N GLN A 145 -2.64 -13.92 6.04
CA GLN A 145 -3.18 -14.90 5.08
C GLN A 145 -4.31 -14.35 4.19
N VAL A 146 -4.30 -13.05 3.94
CA VAL A 146 -5.35 -12.39 3.16
C VAL A 146 -4.98 -12.17 1.69
N HIS A 147 -3.69 -12.26 1.37
CA HIS A 147 -3.16 -12.07 0.02
C HIS A 147 -2.00 -13.04 -0.25
N TYR A 148 -1.91 -13.48 -1.50
CA TYR A 148 -0.73 -14.18 -1.99
C TYR A 148 0.46 -13.20 -2.08
N PRO A 149 1.70 -13.68 -1.92
CA PRO A 149 2.89 -12.89 -2.22
C PRO A 149 2.86 -12.24 -3.62
N SER A 150 2.35 -12.94 -4.65
CA SER A 150 2.14 -12.37 -5.98
C SER A 150 1.14 -11.20 -6.01
N ASP A 151 0.10 -11.20 -5.17
CA ASP A 151 -0.83 -10.05 -5.05
C ASP A 151 -0.12 -8.82 -4.51
N VAL A 152 0.81 -9.03 -3.57
CA VAL A 152 1.62 -7.98 -2.95
C VAL A 152 2.60 -7.39 -3.97
N LEU A 153 3.32 -8.24 -4.71
CA LEU A 153 4.22 -7.79 -5.78
C LEU A 153 3.46 -7.03 -6.88
N GLY A 154 2.29 -7.54 -7.29
CA GLY A 154 1.40 -6.84 -8.22
C GLY A 154 0.94 -5.49 -7.68
N GLY A 155 0.66 -5.40 -6.38
CA GLY A 155 0.28 -4.16 -5.73
C GLY A 155 1.41 -3.13 -5.70
N ILE A 156 2.65 -3.57 -5.42
CA ILE A 156 3.87 -2.73 -5.50
C ILE A 156 4.08 -2.23 -6.92
N ALA A 157 4.06 -3.13 -7.90
CA ALA A 157 4.27 -2.79 -9.30
C ALA A 157 3.22 -1.78 -9.80
N LEU A 158 1.93 -1.99 -9.47
CA LEU A 158 0.85 -1.09 -9.85
C LEU A 158 1.03 0.30 -9.24
N GLY A 159 1.35 0.37 -7.94
CA GLY A 159 1.59 1.64 -7.25
C GLY A 159 2.76 2.42 -7.84
N ILE A 160 3.91 1.76 -8.06
CA ILE A 160 5.10 2.37 -8.67
C ILE A 160 4.78 2.86 -10.08
N ALA A 161 4.18 2.00 -10.91
CA ALA A 161 3.88 2.33 -12.30
C ALA A 161 2.93 3.53 -12.41
N TRP A 162 1.88 3.56 -11.57
CA TRP A 162 0.94 4.68 -11.55
C TRP A 162 1.59 5.98 -11.11
N ILE A 163 2.38 5.98 -10.03
CA ILE A 163 3.06 7.21 -9.57
C ILE A 163 4.07 7.70 -10.62
N ALA A 164 4.84 6.80 -11.24
CA ALA A 164 5.77 7.16 -12.30
C ALA A 164 5.05 7.78 -13.52
N LEU A 165 3.84 7.31 -13.85
CA LEU A 165 3.00 7.90 -14.88
C LEU A 165 2.43 9.25 -14.45
N ALA A 166 1.84 9.32 -13.26
CA ALA A 166 1.24 10.54 -12.70
C ALA A 166 2.24 11.71 -12.67
N GLN A 167 3.50 11.44 -12.31
CA GLN A 167 4.55 12.47 -12.34
C GLN A 167 4.89 13.01 -13.73
N LYS A 168 4.65 12.24 -14.79
CA LYS A 168 4.95 12.65 -16.17
C LYS A 168 3.83 13.45 -16.80
N ILE A 169 2.59 13.25 -16.34
CA ILE A 169 1.39 13.88 -16.92
C ILE A 169 0.91 15.12 -16.15
N LEU A 170 1.54 15.42 -15.00
CA LEU A 170 1.26 16.59 -14.15
C LEU A 170 2.39 17.63 -14.23
#